data_AF-A0A6J4XCK6-F1
#
_entry.id   AF-A0A6J4XCK6-F1
#
_cell.length_a   1.000
_cell.length_b   1.000
_cell.length_c   1.000
_cell.angle_alpha   90.00
_cell.angle_beta   90.00
_cell.angle_gamma   90.00
#
_symmetry.space_group_name_H-M   'P 1'
#
loop_
_entity.id
_entity.type
_entity.pdbx_description
1 polymer ?
#
loop_
_entity_poly.entity_id
_entity_poly.type
_entity_poly.pdbx_seq_one_letter_code
_entity_poly.pdbx_strand_id
1 'polypeptide(L)'
;MHKAAVMVLLVIFIALSAGCSPKISPQEAKVLATLDEIQRGVEANIGYDQFVPLLMTAKAEIDMLKQNNTPNSCFQSAVERSYASYEIAGKAWQKKMVEKDENRKSEMEMAQSFSLSFAAININRANKCYE
;
A
#
# COMPACT_ATOMS: atom_id res chain seq x y z
N MET A 1 35.58 -39.17 13.75
CA MET A 1 35.56 -38.42 12.48
C MET A 1 34.15 -38.03 12.00
N HIS A 2 33.09 -38.77 12.32
CA HIS A 2 31.72 -38.48 11.86
C HIS A 2 31.09 -37.19 12.43
N LYS A 3 31.44 -36.79 13.66
CA LYS A 3 30.87 -35.60 14.32
C LYS A 3 31.27 -34.28 13.66
N ALA A 4 32.47 -34.22 13.07
CA ALA A 4 32.96 -33.02 12.40
C ALA A 4 32.25 -32.77 11.06
N ALA A 5 31.97 -33.84 10.30
CA ALA A 5 31.27 -33.74 9.02
C ALA A 5 29.82 -33.25 9.17
N VAL A 6 29.13 -33.69 10.23
CA VAL A 6 27.75 -33.25 10.53
C VAL A 6 27.69 -31.77 10.92
N MET A 7 28.65 -31.29 11.71
CA MET A 7 28.77 -29.87 12.07
C MET A 7 29.02 -28.98 10.84
N VAL A 8 29.89 -29.40 9.92
CA VAL A 8 30.19 -28.65 8.70
C VAL A 8 28.97 -28.56 7.78
N LEU A 9 28.22 -29.65 7.61
CA LEU A 9 26.97 -29.65 6.85
C LEU A 9 25.88 -28.76 7.47
N LEU A 10 25.78 -28.72 8.80
CA LEU A 10 24.82 -27.86 9.50
C LEU A 10 25.14 -26.37 9.30
N VAL A 11 26.42 -25.99 9.38
CA VAL A 11 26.86 -24.60 9.16
C VAL A 11 26.65 -24.18 7.71
N ILE A 12 26.84 -25.07 6.74
CA ILE A 12 26.57 -24.79 5.32
C ILE A 12 25.06 -24.63 5.06
N PHE A 13 24.21 -25.46 5.67
CA PHE A 13 22.75 -25.32 5.57
C PHE A 13 22.23 -24.03 6.22
N ILE A 14 22.84 -23.59 7.33
CA ILE A 14 22.53 -22.32 7.99
C ILE A 14 23.05 -21.12 7.17
N ALA A 15 24.19 -21.27 6.50
CA ALA A 15 24.73 -20.24 5.60
C ALA A 15 23.95 -20.12 4.28
N LEU A 16 23.35 -21.21 3.79
CA LEU A 16 22.50 -21.20 2.59
C LEU A 16 21.07 -20.69 2.85
N SER A 17 20.60 -20.75 4.10
CA SER A 17 19.32 -20.16 4.52
C SER A 17 19.45 -18.72 5.01
N ALA A 18 20.67 -18.17 5.05
CA ALA A 18 20.93 -16.77 5.35
C ALA A 18 20.54 -15.87 4.15
N GLY A 19 19.24 -15.64 4.02
CA GLY A 19 18.69 -14.30 3.82
C GLY A 19 18.89 -13.65 2.46
N CYS A 20 18.30 -14.22 1.40
CA CYS A 20 17.78 -13.37 0.33
C CYS A 20 16.40 -12.85 0.77
N SER A 21 16.35 -11.73 1.50
CA SER A 21 15.07 -11.03 1.68
C SER A 21 14.50 -10.73 0.29
N PRO A 22 13.21 -11.00 0.04
CA PRO A 22 12.61 -10.72 -1.25
C PRO A 22 12.81 -9.24 -1.58
N LYS A 23 13.23 -8.96 -2.81
CA LYS A 23 13.39 -7.57 -3.28
C LYS A 23 12.10 -7.13 -3.96
N ILE A 24 11.71 -5.88 -3.69
CA ILE A 24 10.61 -5.25 -4.40
C ILE A 24 10.88 -5.22 -5.91
N SER A 25 9.90 -5.60 -6.71
CA SER A 25 10.01 -5.51 -8.17
C SER A 25 9.82 -4.05 -8.64
N PRO A 26 10.26 -3.70 -9.87
CA PRO A 26 10.04 -2.36 -10.42
C PRO A 26 8.56 -1.95 -10.47
N GLN A 27 7.65 -2.88 -10.79
CA GLN A 27 6.22 -2.59 -10.84
C GLN A 27 5.65 -2.34 -9.44
N GLU A 28 6.06 -3.12 -8.45
CA GLU A 28 5.64 -2.92 -7.06
C GLU A 28 6.16 -1.58 -6.51
N ALA A 29 7.41 -1.23 -6.79
CA ALA A 29 7.97 0.07 -6.42
C ALA A 29 7.20 1.24 -7.06
N LYS A 30 6.77 1.09 -8.32
CA LYS A 30 5.96 2.09 -9.02
C LYS A 30 4.57 2.25 -8.40
N VAL A 31 3.90 1.15 -8.07
CA VAL A 31 2.62 1.16 -7.35
C VAL A 31 2.76 1.86 -5.99
N LEU A 32 3.81 1.53 -5.24
CA LEU A 32 4.05 2.17 -3.95
C LEU A 32 4.28 3.67 -4.09
N ALA A 33 5.12 4.09 -5.05
CA ALA A 33 5.40 5.51 -5.31
C ALA A 33 4.13 6.31 -5.66
N THR A 34 3.21 5.72 -6.44
CA THR A 34 1.94 6.38 -6.78
C THR A 34 0.98 6.48 -5.60
N LEU A 35 0.92 5.46 -4.73
CA LEU A 35 0.16 5.56 -3.47
C LEU A 35 0.76 6.61 -2.52
N ASP A 36 2.09 6.67 -2.41
CA ASP A 36 2.78 7.70 -1.62
C ASP A 36 2.54 9.10 -2.17
N GLU A 37 2.37 9.25 -3.48
CA GLU A 37 2.02 10.53 -4.09
C GLU A 37 0.62 11.00 -3.68
N ILE A 38 -0.36 10.10 -3.63
CA ILE A 38 -1.68 10.41 -3.06
C ILE A 38 -1.52 10.85 -1.60
N GLN A 39 -0.76 10.10 -0.80
CA GLN A 39 -0.56 10.41 0.61
C GLN A 39 0.03 11.81 0.82
N ARG A 40 1.15 12.11 0.14
CA ARG A 40 1.79 13.42 0.20
C ARG A 40 0.87 14.54 -0.28
N GLY A 41 0.08 14.29 -1.32
CA GLY A 41 -0.90 15.25 -1.81
C GLY A 41 -1.96 15.58 -0.76
N VAL A 42 -2.51 14.56 -0.10
CA VAL A 42 -3.47 14.73 0.99
C VAL A 42 -2.86 15.51 2.16
N GLU A 43 -1.63 15.18 2.56
CA GLU A 43 -0.90 15.90 3.62
C GLU A 43 -0.61 17.36 3.24
N ALA A 44 -0.41 17.63 1.94
CA ALA A 44 -0.27 18.97 1.39
C ALA A 44 -1.63 19.69 1.15
N ASN A 45 -2.75 19.09 1.57
CA ASN A 45 -4.10 19.64 1.42
C ASN A 45 -4.51 19.94 -0.04
N ILE A 46 -4.20 19.03 -0.97
CA ILE A 46 -4.71 19.14 -2.36
C ILE A 46 -6.24 19.19 -2.42
N GLY A 47 -6.79 19.73 -3.52
CA GLY A 47 -8.22 19.70 -3.79
C GLY A 47 -8.73 18.32 -4.23
N TYR A 48 -10.06 18.13 -4.18
CA TYR A 48 -10.71 16.91 -4.67
C TYR A 48 -10.45 16.64 -6.15
N ASP A 49 -10.41 17.71 -6.94
CA ASP A 49 -10.08 17.72 -8.38
C ASP A 49 -8.66 17.26 -8.69
N GLN A 50 -7.72 17.48 -7.76
CA GLN A 50 -6.34 16.96 -7.86
C GLN A 50 -6.22 15.54 -7.30
N PHE A 51 -7.00 15.21 -6.27
CA PHE A 51 -7.03 13.88 -5.65
C PHE A 51 -7.52 12.80 -6.62
N VAL A 52 -8.58 13.07 -7.39
CA VAL A 52 -9.19 12.08 -8.30
C VAL A 52 -8.21 11.58 -9.37
N PRO A 53 -7.48 12.43 -10.10
CA PRO A 53 -6.46 11.97 -11.06
C PRO A 53 -5.37 11.11 -10.43
N LEU A 54 -4.88 11.47 -9.23
CA LEU A 54 -3.88 10.65 -8.53
C LEU A 54 -4.43 9.26 -8.20
N LEU A 55 -5.68 9.19 -7.75
CA LEU A 55 -6.36 7.92 -7.49
C LEU A 55 -6.53 7.08 -8.76
N MET A 56 -6.86 7.69 -9.90
CA MET A 56 -6.96 7.00 -11.18
C MET A 56 -5.60 6.46 -11.66
N THR A 57 -4.53 7.23 -11.48
CA THR A 57 -3.16 6.77 -11.78
C THR A 57 -2.79 5.56 -10.93
N ALA A 58 -3.01 5.62 -9.62
CA ALA A 58 -2.73 4.49 -8.72
C ALA A 58 -3.54 3.24 -9.12
N LYS A 59 -4.82 3.41 -9.50
CA LYS A 59 -5.64 2.30 -10.02
C LYS A 59 -5.00 1.62 -11.23
N ALA A 60 -4.55 2.41 -12.20
CA ALA A 60 -3.93 1.89 -13.42
C ALA A 60 -2.66 1.09 -13.11
N GLU A 61 -1.81 1.58 -12.21
CA GLU A 61 -0.60 0.87 -11.79
C GLU A 61 -0.90 -0.44 -11.05
N ILE A 62 -1.94 -0.46 -10.21
CA ILE A 62 -2.41 -1.67 -9.51
C ILE A 62 -2.97 -2.68 -10.49
N ASP A 63 -3.76 -2.24 -11.48
CA ASP A 63 -4.31 -3.12 -12.50
C ASP A 63 -3.20 -3.73 -13.37
N MET A 64 -2.14 -2.97 -13.67
CA MET A 64 -0.93 -3.51 -14.33
C MET A 64 -0.16 -4.49 -13.45
N LEU A 65 -0.05 -4.23 -12.14
CA LEU A 65 0.57 -5.16 -11.20
C LEU A 65 -0.15 -6.52 -11.19
N LYS A 66 -1.49 -6.51 -11.23
CA LYS A 66 -2.32 -7.72 -11.24
C LYS A 66 -2.19 -8.55 -12.53
N GLN A 67 -1.84 -7.91 -13.64
CA GLN A 67 -1.61 -8.58 -14.92
C GLN A 67 -0.24 -9.26 -14.99
N ASN A 68 0.70 -8.87 -14.11
CA ASN A 68 2.03 -9.48 -14.03
C ASN A 68 1.99 -10.75 -13.16
N ASN A 69 2.71 -11.79 -13.58
CA ASN A 69 2.39 -13.16 -13.20
C ASN A 69 2.72 -13.61 -11.76
N THR A 70 3.23 -12.79 -10.83
CA THR A 70 3.46 -13.19 -9.42
C THR A 70 3.84 -12.00 -8.51
N PRO A 71 2.96 -11.02 -8.23
CA PRO A 71 3.25 -10.03 -7.21
C PRO A 71 3.38 -10.70 -5.83
N ASN A 72 4.19 -10.13 -4.95
CA ASN A 72 4.26 -10.57 -3.56
C ASN A 72 2.87 -10.45 -2.91
N SER A 73 2.34 -11.53 -2.34
CA SER A 73 0.96 -11.56 -1.81
C SER A 73 0.74 -10.66 -0.59
N CYS A 74 1.77 -10.48 0.26
CA CYS A 74 1.74 -9.50 1.35
C CYS A 74 1.61 -8.09 0.78
N PHE A 75 2.46 -7.77 -0.21
CA PHE A 75 2.48 -6.46 -0.85
C PHE A 75 1.14 -6.17 -1.55
N GLN A 76 0.67 -7.09 -2.37
CA GLN A 76 -0.59 -6.97 -3.10
C GLN A 76 -1.77 -6.73 -2.14
N SER A 77 -1.87 -7.51 -1.06
CA SER A 77 -2.96 -7.34 -0.09
C SER A 77 -2.90 -5.97 0.61
N ALA A 78 -1.70 -5.49 0.95
CA ALA A 78 -1.52 -4.18 1.56
C ALA A 78 -1.90 -3.04 0.58
N VAL A 79 -1.42 -3.10 -0.65
CA VAL A 79 -1.76 -2.14 -1.71
C VAL A 79 -3.25 -2.09 -2.00
N GLU A 80 -3.92 -3.24 -2.13
CA GLU A 80 -5.36 -3.31 -2.39
C GLU A 80 -6.18 -2.66 -1.27
N ARG A 81 -5.79 -2.89 0.00
CA ARG A 81 -6.41 -2.25 1.15
C ARG A 81 -6.16 -0.75 1.19
N SER A 82 -4.95 -0.32 0.86
CA SER A 82 -4.61 1.10 0.75
C SER A 82 -5.48 1.81 -0.28
N TYR A 83 -5.51 1.26 -1.50
CA TYR A 83 -6.29 1.81 -2.61
C TYR A 83 -7.79 1.83 -2.28
N ALA A 84 -8.36 0.75 -1.77
CA ALA A 84 -9.76 0.71 -1.37
C ALA A 84 -10.09 1.77 -0.30
N SER A 85 -9.14 2.05 0.60
CA SER A 85 -9.31 3.10 1.61
C SER A 85 -9.32 4.49 0.97
N TYR A 86 -8.45 4.76 0.00
CA TYR A 86 -8.52 6.02 -0.76
C TYR A 86 -9.82 6.15 -1.57
N GLU A 87 -10.35 5.06 -2.14
CA GLU A 87 -11.66 5.11 -2.81
C GLU A 87 -12.80 5.48 -1.84
N ILE A 88 -12.79 4.94 -0.62
CA ILE A 88 -13.76 5.31 0.41
C ILE A 88 -13.57 6.77 0.81
N ALA A 89 -12.34 7.23 1.02
CA ALA A 89 -12.03 8.61 1.34
C ALA A 89 -12.53 9.57 0.25
N GLY A 90 -12.30 9.25 -1.03
CA GLY A 90 -12.78 10.03 -2.17
C GLY A 90 -14.31 10.11 -2.22
N LYS A 91 -15.00 8.99 -2.01
CA LYS A 91 -16.47 8.96 -1.95
C LYS A 91 -17.02 9.79 -0.79
N ALA A 92 -16.40 9.70 0.39
CA ALA A 92 -16.77 10.50 1.55
C ALA A 92 -16.54 11.99 1.31
N TRP A 93 -15.40 12.35 0.72
CA TRP A 93 -15.09 13.73 0.35
C TRP A 93 -16.12 14.29 -0.63
N GLN A 94 -16.42 13.57 -1.71
CA GLN A 94 -17.40 14.00 -2.71
C GLN A 94 -18.78 14.24 -2.09
N LYS A 95 -19.25 13.31 -1.24
CA LYS A 95 -20.53 13.46 -0.53
C LYS A 95 -20.52 14.65 0.41
N LYS A 96 -19.44 14.86 1.16
CA LYS A 96 -19.28 16.00 2.08
C LYS A 96 -19.45 17.35 1.37
N MET A 97 -18.96 17.48 0.14
CA MET A 97 -19.03 18.74 -0.62
C MET A 97 -20.46 19.15 -1.01
N VAL A 98 -21.39 18.19 -1.14
CA VAL A 98 -22.77 18.43 -1.58
C VAL A 98 -23.81 18.28 -0.48
N GLU A 99 -23.41 17.70 0.66
CA GLU A 99 -24.25 17.52 1.83
C GLU A 99 -24.63 18.87 2.45
N LYS A 100 -25.85 18.97 2.99
CA LYS A 100 -26.38 20.17 3.66
C LYS A 100 -26.56 19.95 5.16
N ASP A 101 -26.79 18.72 5.58
CA ASP A 101 -26.90 18.37 7.00
C ASP A 101 -25.50 18.36 7.64
N GLU A 102 -25.29 19.20 8.65
CA GLU A 102 -23.98 19.35 9.31
C GLU A 102 -23.55 18.10 10.09
N ASN A 103 -24.48 17.33 10.65
CA ASN A 103 -24.15 16.06 11.30
C ASN A 103 -23.67 15.06 10.26
N ARG A 104 -24.35 14.99 9.10
CA ARG A 104 -23.91 14.14 7.99
C ARG A 104 -22.57 14.58 7.42
N LYS A 105 -22.30 15.88 7.31
CA LYS A 105 -20.97 16.37 6.92
C LYS A 105 -19.88 15.90 7.89
N SER A 106 -20.14 16.00 9.20
CA SER A 106 -19.20 15.53 10.22
C SER A 106 -18.96 14.02 10.13
N GLU A 107 -19.99 13.22 9.89
CA GLU A 107 -19.84 11.78 9.63
C GLU A 107 -18.97 11.50 8.40
N MET A 108 -19.17 12.24 7.30
CA MET A 108 -18.36 12.10 6.09
C MET A 108 -16.91 12.54 6.31
N GLU A 109 -16.67 13.59 7.09
CA GLU A 109 -15.32 14.04 7.46
C GLU A 109 -14.60 13.02 8.33
N MET A 110 -15.31 12.40 9.28
CA MET A 110 -14.77 11.31 10.08
C MET A 110 -14.43 10.10 9.21
N ALA A 111 -15.35 9.68 8.33
CA ALA A 111 -15.11 8.59 7.39
C ALA A 111 -13.90 8.88 6.48
N GLN A 112 -13.81 10.09 5.94
CA GLN A 112 -12.67 10.54 5.14
C GLN A 112 -11.37 10.42 5.92
N SER A 113 -11.29 11.02 7.12
CA SER A 113 -10.08 11.05 7.95
C SER A 113 -9.62 9.66 8.37
N PHE A 114 -10.57 8.81 8.75
CA PHE A 114 -10.30 7.42 9.10
C PHE A 114 -9.74 6.65 7.90
N SER A 115 -10.39 6.76 6.73
CA SER A 115 -9.96 6.07 5.52
C SER A 115 -8.59 6.53 5.03
N LEU A 116 -8.28 7.83 5.10
CA LEU A 116 -6.94 8.35 4.77
C LEU A 116 -5.87 7.76 5.71
N SER A 117 -6.16 7.71 7.01
CA SER A 117 -5.25 7.11 8.00
C SER A 117 -5.04 5.63 7.74
N PHE A 118 -6.12 4.90 7.41
CA PHE A 118 -6.04 3.47 7.12
C PHE A 118 -5.30 3.19 5.80
N ALA A 119 -5.39 4.09 4.81
CA ALA A 119 -4.58 4.01 3.60
C ALA A 119 -3.09 4.12 3.93
N ALA A 120 -2.68 5.16 4.67
CA ALA A 120 -1.28 5.37 5.07
C ALA A 120 -0.70 4.18 5.86
N ILE A 121 -1.48 3.58 6.76
CA ILE A 121 -1.06 2.38 7.50
C ILE A 121 -0.78 1.21 6.55
N ASN A 122 -1.59 1.04 5.51
CA ASN A 122 -1.41 -0.05 4.55
C ASN A 122 -0.26 0.23 3.56
N ILE A 123 0.05 1.49 3.25
CA ILE A 123 1.29 1.87 2.56
C ILE A 123 2.51 1.44 3.37
N ASN A 124 2.54 1.76 4.67
CA ASN A 124 3.62 1.33 5.57
C ASN A 124 3.70 -0.20 5.64
N ARG A 125 2.55 -0.90 5.66
CA ARG A 125 2.52 -2.36 5.61
C ARG A 125 3.09 -2.93 4.32
N ALA A 126 2.84 -2.28 3.17
CA ALA A 126 3.39 -2.69 1.89
C ALA A 126 4.92 -2.60 1.88
N ASN A 127 5.50 -1.54 2.45
CA ASN A 127 6.95 -1.41 2.65
C ASN A 127 7.54 -2.58 3.45
N LYS A 128 6.89 -2.94 4.56
CA LYS A 128 7.33 -4.01 5.47
C LYS A 128 7.24 -5.43 4.89
N CYS A 129 6.65 -5.62 3.71
CA CYS A 129 6.58 -6.94 3.08
C CYS A 129 7.93 -7.43 2.52
N TYR A 130 8.95 -6.56 2.51
CA TYR A 130 10.31 -6.84 2.00
C TYR A 130 11.41 -6.66 3.05
N GLU A 131 11.04 -6.33 4.30
CA GLU A 131 11.94 -6.28 5.46
C GLU A 131 12.10 -7.69 6.05
#